data_AF-A0A2G6BST0-F1
#
_entry.id   AF-A0A2G6BST0-F1
#
_cell.length_a   1.000
_cell.length_b   1.000
_cell.length_c   1.000
_cell.angle_alpha   90.00
_cell.angle_beta   90.00
_cell.angle_gamma   90.00
#
_symmetry.space_group_name_H-M   'P 1'
#
loop_
_entity.id
_entity.type
_entity.pdbx_description
1 polymer ?
#
loop_
_entity_poly.entity_id
_entity_poly.type
_entity_poly.pdbx_seq_one_letter_code
_entity_poly.pdbx_strand_id
1 'polypeptide(L)'
;MIRFIFLLLFSFNLLFSVESDYEIVESYKKQVELIKNKLNNISSKSEIDILKEDILSFKNKYIEKEELINNSIYPKTFSGELKTLKSLFLQASTQVSLSERNIYLKSKLDSTYNVINGMERELFTLSTQFSKIKKERDKLRRDINSAKSGIVNSSSNRVKLKDQVKNLKNNLLKRDQLISDLITTIFSSYSSNGDKDLVLIKNKSYNNGITGSILDAINDNIVFLEQNGKDLADLKFSGDEYNRFYQNWKRVKPVLQKNDVDNNSIEEVISSIDEKLFFWDKLYRNSVSEFLKDSFIKREIEVEPFTDLASFLKNFESFVKSEFSSLDGDKALFVKDTLWSNTVLVSWSKLLTDERNISEADIERVSSMFKTEISSGNSLYPIIWLTLSFLLVIIIYFAVKRSSSLTKKK
;
A
#
# COMPACT_ATOMS: atom_id res chain seq x y z
N MET A 1 -15.90 47.91 82.48
CA MET A 1 -15.49 49.11 81.71
C MET A 1 -14.66 48.73 80.48
N ILE A 2 -15.05 47.72 79.68
CA ILE A 2 -14.41 47.34 78.39
C ILE A 2 -15.48 46.75 77.44
N ARG A 3 -16.67 47.38 77.39
CA ARG A 3 -17.72 47.03 76.41
C ARG A 3 -18.39 48.24 75.77
N PHE A 4 -17.85 49.44 75.99
CA PHE A 4 -18.38 50.70 75.46
C PHE A 4 -17.47 51.37 74.41
N ILE A 5 -16.34 50.74 74.07
CA ILE A 5 -15.33 51.30 73.12
C ILE A 5 -15.38 50.60 71.74
N PHE A 6 -16.21 49.58 71.56
CA PHE A 6 -16.34 48.88 70.27
C PHE A 6 -17.54 49.34 69.42
N LEU A 7 -18.28 50.36 69.88
CA LEU A 7 -19.48 50.89 69.22
C LEU A 7 -19.29 52.34 68.71
N LEU A 8 -18.03 52.76 68.53
CA LEU A 8 -17.66 54.12 68.11
C LEU A 8 -16.60 54.15 67.00
N LEU A 9 -16.47 53.06 66.24
CA LEU A 9 -15.57 52.96 65.07
C LEU A 9 -16.28 52.42 63.80
N PHE A 10 -17.62 52.46 63.76
CA PHE A 10 -18.42 52.03 62.59
C PHE A 10 -19.22 53.17 61.94
N SER A 11 -18.77 54.40 62.13
CA SER A 11 -19.43 55.57 61.55
C SER A 11 -18.35 56.58 61.19
N PHE A 12 -17.67 56.38 60.06
CA PHE A 12 -17.08 57.43 59.22
C PHE A 12 -16.27 56.76 58.10
N ASN A 13 -16.94 56.37 57.02
CA ASN A 13 -16.37 56.24 55.66
C ASN A 13 -17.50 56.35 54.64
N LEU A 14 -18.29 57.42 54.73
CA LEU A 14 -18.94 58.00 53.56
C LEU A 14 -18.21 59.31 53.27
N LEU A 15 -16.94 59.20 52.89
CA LEU A 15 -16.28 60.29 52.18
C LEU A 15 -16.85 60.28 50.76
N PHE A 16 -17.95 60.99 50.57
CA PHE A 16 -18.28 61.52 49.25
C PHE A 16 -17.16 62.50 48.89
N SER A 17 -16.12 62.00 48.22
CA SER A 17 -15.20 62.86 47.48
C SER A 17 -16.00 63.48 46.35
N VAL A 18 -16.47 64.70 46.54
CA VAL A 18 -17.02 65.51 45.44
C VAL A 18 -15.82 65.93 44.59
N GLU A 19 -15.50 65.10 43.61
CA GLU A 19 -14.53 65.38 42.55
C GLU A 19 -14.97 66.66 41.83
N SER A 20 -14.08 67.64 41.65
CA SER A 20 -14.44 68.89 40.99
C SER A 20 -14.81 68.64 39.53
N ASP A 21 -15.76 69.41 38.98
CA ASP A 21 -16.09 69.38 37.55
C ASP A 21 -14.85 69.49 36.65
N TYR A 22 -13.86 70.28 37.07
CA TYR A 22 -12.57 70.39 36.37
C TYR A 22 -11.79 69.06 36.39
N GLU A 23 -11.66 68.45 37.57
CA GLU A 23 -10.94 67.19 37.75
C GLU A 23 -11.60 66.05 36.95
N ILE A 24 -12.93 66.03 36.91
CA ILE A 24 -13.73 65.09 36.12
C ILE A 24 -13.39 65.21 34.64
N VAL A 25 -13.39 66.43 34.10
CA VAL A 25 -13.11 66.69 32.69
C VAL A 25 -11.65 66.36 32.34
N GLU A 26 -10.71 66.69 33.22
CA GLU A 26 -9.30 66.39 33.02
C GLU A 26 -9.04 64.87 33.04
N SER A 27 -9.64 64.16 34.00
CA SER A 27 -9.60 62.70 34.13
C SER A 27 -10.20 62.02 32.90
N TYR A 28 -11.32 62.54 32.38
CA TYR A 28 -11.92 62.09 31.14
C TYR A 28 -10.96 62.22 29.95
N LYS A 29 -10.38 63.42 29.75
CA LYS A 29 -9.44 63.68 28.63
C LYS A 29 -8.23 62.76 28.67
N LYS A 30 -7.62 62.61 29.86
CA LYS A 30 -6.49 61.70 30.08
C LYS A 30 -6.85 60.25 29.75
N GLN A 31 -8.01 59.77 30.18
CA GLN A 31 -8.43 58.39 29.89
C GLN A 31 -8.73 58.16 28.40
N VAL A 32 -9.36 59.12 27.71
CA VAL A 32 -9.56 59.03 26.25
C VAL A 32 -8.22 58.89 25.53
N GLU A 33 -7.24 59.71 25.90
CA GLU A 33 -5.91 59.68 25.31
C GLU A 33 -5.18 58.36 25.61
N LEU A 34 -5.26 57.86 26.84
CA LEU A 34 -4.70 56.56 27.23
C LEU A 34 -5.32 55.42 26.43
N ILE A 35 -6.65 55.38 26.26
CA ILE A 35 -7.34 54.35 25.47
C ILE A 35 -6.91 54.45 24.00
N LYS A 36 -6.81 55.66 23.42
CA LYS A 36 -6.31 55.85 22.05
C LYS A 36 -4.88 55.34 21.88
N ASN A 37 -4.01 55.63 22.84
CA ASN A 37 -2.63 55.15 22.80
C ASN A 37 -2.55 53.63 22.91
N LYS A 38 -3.39 52.99 23.75
CA LYS A 38 -3.52 51.53 23.80
C LYS A 38 -4.03 50.96 22.47
N LEU A 39 -5.03 51.58 21.86
CA LEU A 39 -5.59 51.18 20.56
C LEU A 39 -4.55 51.21 19.43
N ASN A 40 -3.67 52.21 19.43
CA ASN A 40 -2.64 52.35 18.40
C ASN A 40 -1.47 51.36 18.55
N ASN A 41 -1.25 50.82 19.74
CA ASN A 41 -0.10 49.96 20.06
C ASN A 41 -0.50 48.50 20.31
N ILE A 42 -1.75 48.14 20.07
CA ILE A 42 -2.25 46.80 20.34
C ILE A 42 -1.68 45.79 19.35
N SER A 43 -1.27 44.63 19.87
CA SER A 43 -0.53 43.63 19.09
C SER A 43 -1.04 42.21 19.29
N SER A 44 -1.87 41.96 20.32
CA SER A 44 -2.35 40.62 20.65
C SER A 44 -3.84 40.57 20.98
N LYS A 45 -4.45 39.39 20.83
CA LYS A 45 -5.85 39.16 21.19
C LYS A 45 -6.13 39.37 22.68
N SER A 46 -5.19 39.02 23.56
CA SER A 46 -5.33 39.26 25.00
C SER A 46 -5.42 40.75 25.33
N GLU A 47 -4.65 41.59 24.63
CA GLU A 47 -4.74 43.05 24.79
C GLU A 47 -6.07 43.58 24.27
N ILE A 48 -6.66 42.97 23.23
CA ILE A 48 -8.00 43.35 22.70
C ILE A 48 -9.07 43.11 23.75
N ASP A 49 -9.01 41.97 24.43
CA ASP A 49 -9.98 41.64 25.48
C ASP A 49 -9.87 42.59 26.67
N ILE A 50 -8.65 42.93 27.11
CA ILE A 50 -8.42 43.92 28.17
C ILE A 50 -8.94 45.30 27.74
N LEU A 51 -8.64 45.73 26.51
CA LEU A 51 -9.02 47.05 26.02
C LEU A 51 -10.55 47.21 25.83
N LYS A 52 -11.24 46.11 25.56
CA LYS A 52 -12.70 46.06 25.53
C LYS A 52 -13.28 46.38 26.92
N GLU A 53 -12.73 45.78 27.96
CA GLU A 53 -13.14 46.03 29.35
C GLU A 53 -12.78 47.46 29.80
N ASP A 54 -11.64 48.00 29.35
CA ASP A 54 -11.26 49.40 29.59
C ASP A 54 -12.27 50.38 28.97
N ILE A 55 -12.70 50.14 27.72
CA ILE A 55 -13.70 50.99 27.04
C ILE A 55 -15.07 50.90 27.72
N LEU A 56 -15.47 49.72 28.19
CA LEU A 56 -16.72 49.54 28.95
C LEU A 56 -16.67 50.27 30.30
N SER A 57 -15.56 50.13 31.02
CA SER A 57 -15.33 50.81 32.30
C SER A 57 -15.32 52.33 32.12
N PHE A 58 -14.65 52.82 31.08
CA PHE A 58 -14.66 54.23 30.70
C PHE A 58 -16.07 54.76 30.41
N LYS A 59 -16.85 54.03 29.61
CA LYS A 59 -18.25 54.40 29.34
C LYS A 59 -19.05 54.51 30.63
N ASN A 60 -18.99 53.48 31.47
CA ASN A 60 -19.78 53.42 32.71
C ASN A 60 -19.37 54.51 33.71
N LYS A 61 -18.08 54.87 33.76
CA LYS A 61 -17.57 55.91 34.67
C LYS A 61 -18.10 57.32 34.33
N TYR A 62 -18.30 57.63 33.06
CA TYR A 62 -18.53 59.00 32.60
C TYR A 62 -19.93 59.25 32.04
N ILE A 63 -20.76 58.21 31.85
CA ILE A 63 -22.10 58.36 31.26
C ILE A 63 -23.03 59.26 32.09
N GLU A 64 -22.96 59.16 33.42
CA GLU A 64 -23.76 60.03 34.32
C GLU A 64 -23.28 61.49 34.30
N LYS A 65 -22.08 61.75 33.77
CA LYS A 65 -21.44 63.08 33.68
C LYS A 65 -21.43 63.62 32.24
N GLU A 66 -22.26 63.06 31.36
CA GLU A 66 -22.26 63.35 29.92
C GLU A 66 -22.47 64.84 29.61
N GLU A 67 -23.41 65.51 30.27
CA GLU A 67 -23.71 66.93 30.02
C GLU A 67 -22.51 67.84 30.30
N LEU A 68 -21.87 67.65 31.46
CA LEU A 68 -20.65 68.36 31.84
C LEU A 68 -19.53 68.13 30.81
N ILE A 69 -19.33 66.86 30.42
CA ILE A 69 -18.30 66.48 29.45
C ILE A 69 -18.57 67.11 28.10
N ASN A 70 -19.81 67.04 27.59
CA ASN A 70 -20.23 67.63 26.30
C ASN A 70 -19.93 69.13 26.24
N ASN A 71 -20.25 69.86 27.30
CA ASN A 71 -19.96 71.29 27.39
C ASN A 71 -18.44 71.57 27.34
N SER A 72 -17.63 70.69 27.92
CA SER A 72 -16.17 70.86 27.99
C SER A 72 -15.39 70.48 26.72
N ILE A 73 -15.99 69.69 25.83
CA ILE A 73 -15.34 69.17 24.61
C ILE A 73 -16.00 69.64 23.31
N TYR A 74 -16.92 70.62 23.37
CA TYR A 74 -17.58 71.20 22.22
C TYR A 74 -16.57 71.60 21.11
N PRO A 75 -16.86 71.33 19.82
CA PRO A 75 -18.12 70.83 19.25
C PRO A 75 -18.30 69.30 19.31
N LYS A 76 -17.41 68.56 19.99
CA LYS A 76 -17.55 67.12 20.16
C LYS A 76 -18.56 66.78 21.26
N THR A 77 -18.98 65.52 21.30
CA THR A 77 -19.83 64.96 22.35
C THR A 77 -19.24 63.66 22.88
N PHE A 78 -19.58 63.30 24.11
CA PHE A 78 -19.23 62.04 24.77
C PHE A 78 -19.63 60.84 23.91
N SER A 79 -20.88 60.83 23.42
CA SER A 79 -21.38 59.82 22.49
C SER A 79 -20.57 59.76 21.18
N GLY A 80 -20.18 60.91 20.63
CA GLY A 80 -19.31 61.00 19.46
C GLY A 80 -17.93 60.39 19.71
N GLU A 81 -17.30 60.71 20.84
CA GLU A 81 -15.98 60.20 21.20
C GLU A 81 -16.02 58.68 21.48
N LEU A 82 -17.06 58.18 22.15
CA LEU A 82 -17.29 56.74 22.32
C LEU A 82 -17.46 56.01 20.98
N LYS A 83 -18.16 56.62 20.02
CA LYS A 83 -18.30 56.07 18.67
C LYS A 83 -16.94 55.99 17.96
N THR A 84 -16.10 57.02 18.11
CA THR A 84 -14.73 57.03 17.60
C THR A 84 -13.87 55.94 18.24
N LEU A 85 -13.90 55.81 19.58
CA LEU A 85 -13.16 54.75 20.29
C LEU A 85 -13.62 53.35 19.85
N LYS A 86 -14.92 53.13 19.69
CA LYS A 86 -15.46 51.86 19.20
C LYS A 86 -15.02 51.56 17.76
N SER A 87 -14.98 52.56 16.89
CA SER A 87 -14.48 52.41 15.52
C SER A 87 -13.00 52.01 15.50
N LEU A 88 -12.17 52.70 16.28
CA LEU A 88 -10.74 52.40 16.40
C LEU A 88 -10.51 51.01 16.98
N PHE A 89 -11.30 50.61 17.99
CA PHE A 89 -11.27 49.26 18.56
C PHE A 89 -11.55 48.18 17.51
N LEU A 90 -12.60 48.37 16.69
CA LEU A 90 -12.94 47.42 15.63
C LEU A 90 -11.82 47.30 14.58
N GLN A 91 -11.20 48.41 14.19
CA GLN A 91 -10.06 48.42 13.27
C GLN A 91 -8.88 47.65 13.86
N ALA A 92 -8.51 47.94 15.10
CA ALA A 92 -7.37 47.32 15.77
C ALA A 92 -7.59 45.82 16.00
N SER A 93 -8.80 45.42 16.42
CA SER A 93 -9.20 44.00 16.55
C SER A 93 -9.13 43.24 15.21
N THR A 94 -9.55 43.88 14.13
CA THR A 94 -9.45 43.30 12.78
C THR A 94 -7.99 43.12 12.37
N GLN A 95 -7.13 44.12 12.59
CA GLN A 95 -5.71 44.04 12.25
C GLN A 95 -4.99 42.94 13.03
N VAL A 96 -5.20 42.84 14.34
CA VAL A 96 -4.62 41.76 15.18
C VAL A 96 -5.07 40.39 14.67
N SER A 97 -6.37 40.22 14.40
CA SER A 97 -6.91 38.94 13.90
C SER A 97 -6.32 38.55 12.54
N LEU A 98 -6.12 39.51 11.64
CA LEU A 98 -5.47 39.28 10.35
C LEU A 98 -3.98 38.94 10.51
N SER A 99 -3.29 39.61 11.44
CA SER A 99 -1.88 39.34 11.76
C SER A 99 -1.69 37.91 12.28
N GLU A 100 -2.48 37.49 13.28
CA GLU A 100 -2.45 36.14 13.83
C GLU A 100 -2.73 35.08 12.75
N ARG A 101 -3.73 35.33 11.90
CA ARG A 101 -4.03 34.45 10.77
C ARG A 101 -2.87 34.35 9.79
N ASN A 102 -2.20 35.46 9.48
CA ASN A 102 -1.04 35.47 8.58
C ASN A 102 0.16 34.72 9.17
N ILE A 103 0.43 34.86 10.47
CA ILE A 103 1.46 34.09 11.17
C ILE A 103 1.16 32.60 11.09
N TYR A 104 -0.08 32.20 11.37
CA TYR A 104 -0.51 30.81 11.26
C TYR A 104 -0.35 30.27 9.83
N LEU A 105 -0.84 31.00 8.83
CA LEU A 105 -0.73 30.59 7.42
C LEU A 105 0.74 30.48 6.97
N LYS A 106 1.61 31.39 7.42
CA LYS A 106 3.04 31.33 7.13
C LYS A 106 3.69 30.10 7.77
N SER A 107 3.39 29.80 9.03
CA SER A 107 3.89 28.59 9.69
C SER A 107 3.46 27.31 8.97
N LYS A 108 2.21 27.27 8.48
CA LYS A 108 1.70 26.15 7.70
C LYS A 108 2.41 26.04 6.35
N LEU A 109 2.65 27.16 5.68
CA LEU A 109 3.40 27.20 4.42
C LEU A 109 4.84 26.70 4.59
N ASP A 110 5.53 27.16 5.64
CA ASP A 110 6.90 26.71 5.94
C ASP A 110 6.95 25.21 6.25
N SER A 111 5.97 24.70 7.01
CA SER A 111 5.84 23.26 7.27
C SER A 111 5.63 22.46 5.98
N THR A 112 4.74 22.90 5.10
CA THR A 112 4.50 22.24 3.81
C THR A 112 5.75 22.27 2.93
N TYR A 113 6.45 23.40 2.86
CA TYR A 113 7.70 23.53 2.11
C TYR A 113 8.78 22.55 2.58
N ASN A 114 8.93 22.37 3.89
CA ASN A 114 9.88 21.41 4.46
C ASN A 114 9.53 19.96 4.10
N VAL A 115 8.24 19.59 4.12
CA VAL A 115 7.78 18.26 3.71
C VAL A 115 8.09 18.02 2.23
N ILE A 116 7.77 19.00 1.36
CA ILE A 116 8.06 18.92 -0.09
C ILE A 116 9.56 18.72 -0.32
N ASN A 117 10.43 19.52 0.30
CA ASN A 117 11.88 19.37 0.17
C ASN A 117 12.42 18.03 0.71
N GLY A 118 11.77 17.47 1.74
CA GLY A 118 12.08 16.13 2.24
C GLY A 118 11.81 15.07 1.17
N MET A 119 10.60 15.09 0.61
CA MET A 119 10.18 14.16 -0.43
C MET A 119 11.01 14.28 -1.72
N GLU A 120 11.41 15.50 -2.10
CA GLU A 120 12.26 15.70 -3.28
C GLU A 120 13.62 15.01 -3.16
N ARG A 121 14.22 15.05 -1.96
CA ARG A 121 15.49 14.34 -1.69
C ARG A 121 15.31 12.83 -1.72
N GLU A 122 14.18 12.33 -1.21
CA GLU A 122 13.84 10.92 -1.25
C GLU A 122 13.64 10.43 -2.69
N LEU A 123 12.87 11.17 -3.50
CA LEU A 123 12.68 10.91 -4.93
C LEU A 123 14.01 10.89 -5.69
N PHE A 124 14.89 11.85 -5.45
CA PHE A 124 16.22 11.89 -6.07
C PHE A 124 17.05 10.66 -5.70
N THR A 125 17.00 10.24 -4.44
CA THR A 125 17.70 9.05 -3.93
C THR A 125 17.18 7.78 -4.60
N LEU A 126 15.86 7.59 -4.63
CA LEU A 126 15.21 6.45 -5.28
C LEU A 126 15.54 6.41 -6.78
N SER A 127 15.49 7.55 -7.48
CA SER A 127 15.83 7.65 -8.91
C SER A 127 17.29 7.27 -9.20
N THR A 128 18.22 7.67 -8.33
CA THR A 128 19.64 7.32 -8.45
C THR A 128 19.84 5.81 -8.26
N GLN A 129 19.20 5.22 -7.24
CA GLN A 129 19.26 3.78 -6.99
C GLN A 129 18.65 2.97 -8.14
N PHE A 130 17.51 3.42 -8.66
CA PHE A 130 16.85 2.85 -9.82
C PHE A 130 17.77 2.82 -11.04
N SER A 131 18.40 3.96 -11.37
CA SER A 131 19.33 4.07 -12.49
C SER A 131 20.53 3.13 -12.38
N LYS A 132 21.03 2.92 -11.15
CA LYS A 132 22.12 1.96 -10.88
C LYS A 132 21.69 0.52 -11.14
N ILE A 133 20.55 0.12 -10.57
CA ILE A 133 20.01 -1.24 -10.73
C ILE A 133 19.68 -1.53 -12.21
N LYS A 134 19.13 -0.54 -12.94
CA LYS A 134 18.89 -0.61 -14.38
C LYS A 134 20.17 -0.98 -15.15
N LYS A 135 21.29 -0.28 -14.90
CA LYS A 135 22.58 -0.57 -15.54
C LYS A 135 23.12 -1.98 -15.21
N GLU A 136 23.03 -2.38 -13.95
CA GLU A 136 23.47 -3.71 -13.50
C GLU A 136 22.65 -4.83 -14.12
N ARG A 137 21.32 -4.67 -14.17
CA ARG A 137 20.39 -5.59 -14.84
C ARG A 137 20.68 -5.68 -16.34
N ASP A 138 20.87 -4.57 -17.04
CA ASP A 138 21.13 -4.57 -18.48
C ASP A 138 22.45 -5.29 -18.81
N LYS A 139 23.46 -5.14 -17.94
CA LYS A 139 24.71 -5.91 -18.01
C LYS A 139 24.46 -7.41 -17.84
N LEU A 140 23.76 -7.82 -16.78
CA LEU A 140 23.43 -9.23 -16.55
C LEU A 140 22.66 -9.85 -17.72
N ARG A 141 21.73 -9.11 -18.33
CA ARG A 141 20.96 -9.58 -19.49
C ARG A 141 21.87 -9.85 -20.69
N ARG A 142 22.82 -8.93 -20.98
CA ARG A 142 23.81 -9.14 -22.04
C ARG A 142 24.68 -10.35 -21.75
N ASP A 143 25.17 -10.49 -20.51
CA ASP A 143 26.02 -11.60 -20.11
C ASP A 143 25.29 -12.96 -20.24
N ILE A 144 23.99 -13.02 -19.85
CA ILE A 144 23.14 -14.20 -20.03
C ILE A 144 22.97 -14.55 -21.50
N ASN A 145 22.69 -13.55 -22.36
CA ASN A 145 22.50 -13.78 -23.79
C ASN A 145 23.79 -14.28 -24.45
N SER A 146 24.94 -13.66 -24.13
CA SER A 146 26.24 -14.13 -24.60
C SER A 146 26.56 -15.55 -24.13
N ALA A 147 26.25 -15.89 -22.87
CA ALA A 147 26.44 -17.24 -22.35
C ALA A 147 25.50 -18.27 -23.00
N LYS A 148 24.27 -17.90 -23.34
CA LYS A 148 23.33 -18.76 -24.09
C LYS A 148 23.82 -19.02 -25.53
N SER A 149 24.41 -18.02 -26.19
CA SER A 149 24.93 -18.15 -27.55
C SER A 149 26.30 -18.84 -27.65
N GLY A 150 27.13 -18.77 -26.60
CA GLY A 150 28.43 -19.45 -26.53
C GLY A 150 28.28 -20.91 -26.08
N ILE A 151 28.25 -21.84 -27.04
CA ILE A 151 28.29 -23.32 -26.93
C ILE A 151 28.29 -23.85 -25.48
N VAL A 152 27.08 -24.13 -25.00
CA VAL A 152 26.76 -24.67 -23.67
C VAL A 152 27.11 -26.16 -23.61
N ASN A 153 28.31 -26.53 -23.14
CA ASN A 153 28.62 -27.95 -22.88
C ASN A 153 29.40 -28.22 -21.57
N SER A 154 29.90 -27.21 -20.86
CA SER A 154 30.61 -27.42 -19.59
C SER A 154 29.70 -27.17 -18.37
N SER A 155 29.79 -28.05 -17.37
CA SER A 155 29.02 -27.96 -16.12
C SER A 155 29.19 -26.61 -15.40
N SER A 156 30.42 -26.07 -15.43
CA SER A 156 30.76 -24.75 -14.88
C SER A 156 29.96 -23.60 -15.54
N ASN A 157 29.76 -23.65 -16.86
CA ASN A 157 28.99 -22.63 -17.57
C ASN A 157 27.50 -22.67 -17.21
N ARG A 158 26.94 -23.87 -16.92
CA ARG A 158 25.55 -24.01 -16.45
C ARG A 158 25.33 -23.44 -15.05
N VAL A 159 26.28 -23.65 -14.14
CA VAL A 159 26.24 -23.05 -12.78
C VAL A 159 26.32 -21.53 -12.88
N LYS A 160 27.26 -21.01 -13.67
CA LYS A 160 27.41 -19.56 -13.89
C LYS A 160 26.15 -18.93 -14.49
N LEU A 161 25.54 -19.58 -15.49
CA LEU A 161 24.29 -19.11 -16.09
C LEU A 161 23.16 -19.08 -15.05
N LYS A 162 23.03 -20.12 -14.22
CA LYS A 162 22.02 -20.18 -13.15
C LYS A 162 22.20 -19.05 -12.14
N ASP A 163 23.44 -18.77 -11.74
CA ASP A 163 23.75 -17.67 -10.83
C ASP A 163 23.44 -16.30 -11.45
N GLN A 164 23.74 -16.12 -12.73
CA GLN A 164 23.41 -14.90 -13.46
C GLN A 164 21.89 -14.69 -13.57
N VAL A 165 21.12 -15.74 -13.88
CA VAL A 165 19.65 -15.67 -13.90
C VAL A 165 19.10 -15.35 -12.52
N LYS A 166 19.62 -15.96 -11.45
CA LYS A 166 19.25 -15.64 -10.07
C LYS A 166 19.52 -14.18 -9.72
N ASN A 167 20.69 -13.65 -10.11
CA ASN A 167 21.02 -12.24 -9.90
C ASN A 167 20.13 -11.31 -10.71
N LEU A 168 19.77 -11.69 -11.93
CA LEU A 168 18.82 -10.94 -12.75
C LEU A 168 17.45 -10.86 -12.06
N LYS A 169 16.91 -11.98 -11.57
CA LYS A 169 15.65 -12.01 -10.80
C LYS A 169 15.69 -11.06 -9.59
N ASN A 170 16.78 -11.11 -8.81
CA ASN A 170 16.95 -10.23 -7.66
C ASN A 170 16.98 -8.75 -8.05
N ASN A 171 17.60 -8.42 -9.20
CA ASN A 171 17.65 -7.05 -9.68
C ASN A 171 16.28 -6.57 -10.22
N LEU A 172 15.51 -7.44 -10.86
CA LEU A 172 14.12 -7.14 -11.24
C LEU A 172 13.26 -6.86 -9.99
N LEU A 173 13.30 -7.74 -8.99
CA LEU A 173 12.62 -7.56 -7.70
C LEU A 173 12.93 -6.21 -7.04
N LYS A 174 14.22 -5.88 -6.90
CA LYS A 174 14.65 -4.63 -6.27
C LYS A 174 14.18 -3.40 -7.05
N ARG A 175 14.28 -3.45 -8.38
CA ARG A 175 13.80 -2.38 -9.26
C ARG A 175 12.29 -2.18 -9.08
N ASP A 176 11.54 -3.27 -9.08
CA ASP A 176 10.08 -3.25 -9.04
C ASP A 176 9.57 -2.76 -7.68
N GLN A 177 10.29 -3.11 -6.60
CA GLN A 177 10.09 -2.52 -5.28
C GLN A 177 10.35 -1.00 -5.28
N LEU A 178 11.46 -0.53 -5.86
CA LEU A 178 11.76 0.91 -5.92
C LEU A 178 10.71 1.69 -6.73
N ILE A 179 10.20 1.11 -7.83
CA ILE A 179 9.09 1.71 -8.58
C ILE A 179 7.84 1.79 -7.69
N SER A 180 7.52 0.72 -6.96
CA SER A 180 6.38 0.70 -6.03
C SER A 180 6.51 1.74 -4.92
N ASP A 181 7.69 1.89 -4.34
CA ASP A 181 7.97 2.85 -3.28
C ASP A 181 7.91 4.29 -3.80
N LEU A 182 8.46 4.53 -4.99
CA LEU A 182 8.39 5.82 -5.67
C LEU A 182 6.95 6.22 -5.99
N ILE A 183 6.16 5.28 -6.52
CA ILE A 183 4.72 5.42 -6.72
C ILE A 183 4.06 5.79 -5.39
N THR A 184 4.26 4.98 -4.33
CA THR A 184 3.62 5.21 -3.03
C THR A 184 3.99 6.56 -2.43
N THR A 185 5.25 6.97 -2.54
CA THR A 185 5.75 8.27 -2.07
C THR A 185 5.04 9.40 -2.78
N ILE A 186 4.91 9.34 -4.09
CA ILE A 186 4.20 10.36 -4.87
C ILE A 186 2.72 10.36 -4.54
N PHE A 187 2.11 9.18 -4.41
CA PHE A 187 0.67 9.07 -4.29
C PHE A 187 0.13 9.30 -2.87
N SER A 188 0.89 8.96 -1.83
CA SER A 188 0.53 9.21 -0.42
C SER A 188 0.46 10.71 -0.10
N SER A 189 1.26 11.52 -0.79
CA SER A 189 1.25 12.97 -0.66
C SER A 189 -0.02 13.61 -1.21
N TYR A 190 -0.67 13.00 -2.21
CA TYR A 190 -1.97 13.47 -2.72
C TYR A 190 -3.12 13.28 -1.73
N SER A 191 -3.07 12.25 -0.88
CA SER A 191 -4.14 11.97 0.10
C SER A 191 -4.18 12.99 1.24
N SER A 192 -3.11 13.76 1.42
CA SER A 192 -2.88 14.55 2.64
C SER A 192 -3.02 16.05 2.44
N ASN A 193 -2.71 16.57 1.24
CA ASN A 193 -2.72 18.00 0.92
C ASN A 193 -3.51 18.23 -0.37
N GLY A 194 -4.62 18.96 -0.30
CA GLY A 194 -5.59 19.14 -1.40
C GLY A 194 -5.04 19.83 -2.67
N ASP A 195 -5.97 20.11 -3.59
CA ASP A 195 -5.82 20.39 -5.05
C ASP A 195 -4.70 21.32 -5.57
N LYS A 196 -3.96 22.06 -4.73
CA LYS A 196 -2.96 23.05 -5.17
C LYS A 196 -1.52 22.54 -5.25
N ASP A 197 -1.17 21.47 -4.54
CA ASP A 197 0.16 20.80 -4.67
C ASP A 197 0.22 19.87 -5.90
N LEU A 198 -0.91 19.68 -6.58
CA LEU A 198 -1.10 18.78 -7.71
C LEU A 198 -0.34 19.20 -8.97
N VAL A 199 -0.16 20.50 -9.24
CA VAL A 199 0.50 20.98 -10.47
C VAL A 199 2.01 20.76 -10.43
N LEU A 200 2.64 20.93 -9.27
CA LEU A 200 4.09 20.76 -9.10
C LEU A 200 4.50 19.27 -9.17
N ILE A 201 3.69 18.38 -8.58
CA ILE A 201 3.94 16.94 -8.61
C ILE A 201 3.56 16.36 -9.98
N LYS A 202 2.48 16.82 -10.63
CA LYS A 202 2.11 16.43 -12.02
C LYS A 202 3.23 16.75 -13.02
N ASN A 203 3.77 17.97 -12.97
CA ASN A 203 4.87 18.38 -13.85
C ASN A 203 6.16 17.61 -13.57
N LYS A 204 6.47 17.29 -12.31
CA LYS A 204 7.69 16.53 -11.96
C LYS A 204 7.55 15.03 -12.18
N SER A 205 6.37 14.43 -12.01
CA SER A 205 6.15 13.01 -12.27
C SER A 205 6.26 12.66 -13.76
N TYR A 206 5.77 13.56 -14.61
CA TYR A 206 5.92 13.45 -16.06
C TYR A 206 7.36 13.73 -16.51
N ASN A 207 7.98 14.79 -15.98
CA ASN A 207 9.37 15.15 -16.34
C ASN A 207 10.43 14.21 -15.77
N ASN A 208 10.14 13.47 -14.69
CA ASN A 208 11.07 12.49 -14.11
C ASN A 208 10.95 11.09 -14.71
N GLY A 209 10.10 10.87 -15.72
CA GLY A 209 10.06 9.61 -16.48
C GLY A 209 9.55 8.39 -15.70
N ILE A 210 8.65 8.59 -14.73
CA ILE A 210 8.14 7.50 -13.87
C ILE A 210 7.23 6.55 -14.65
N THR A 211 6.34 7.10 -15.47
CA THR A 211 5.48 6.32 -16.36
C THR A 211 6.32 5.50 -17.34
N GLY A 212 7.38 6.09 -17.89
CA GLY A 212 8.40 5.37 -18.65
C GLY A 212 9.10 4.27 -17.84
N SER A 213 9.39 4.51 -16.57
CA SER A 213 10.02 3.51 -15.68
C SER A 213 9.10 2.32 -15.38
N ILE A 214 7.78 2.58 -15.23
CA ILE A 214 6.77 1.52 -15.08
C ILE A 214 6.70 0.68 -16.37
N LEU A 215 6.61 1.33 -17.53
CA LEU A 215 6.59 0.64 -18.83
C LEU A 215 7.87 -0.16 -19.07
N ASP A 216 9.03 0.41 -18.76
CA ASP A 216 10.32 -0.29 -18.82
C ASP A 216 10.31 -1.54 -17.94
N ALA A 217 9.80 -1.44 -16.71
CA ALA A 217 9.76 -2.57 -15.80
C ALA A 217 8.83 -3.69 -16.27
N ILE A 218 7.65 -3.34 -16.79
CA ILE A 218 6.74 -4.32 -17.40
C ILE A 218 7.40 -4.97 -18.61
N ASN A 219 7.98 -4.18 -19.53
CA ASN A 219 8.67 -4.70 -20.72
C ASN A 219 9.84 -5.62 -20.36
N ASP A 220 10.63 -5.27 -19.35
CA ASP A 220 11.74 -6.10 -18.92
C ASP A 220 11.28 -7.44 -18.31
N ASN A 221 10.16 -7.44 -17.58
CA ASN A 221 9.59 -8.68 -17.06
C ASN A 221 8.98 -9.55 -18.18
N ILE A 222 8.35 -8.94 -19.18
CA ILE A 222 7.94 -9.61 -20.42
C ILE A 222 9.15 -10.27 -21.10
N VAL A 223 10.21 -9.50 -21.35
CA VAL A 223 11.44 -10.00 -22.00
C VAL A 223 12.11 -11.12 -21.17
N PHE A 224 12.11 -10.99 -19.84
CA PHE A 224 12.59 -12.05 -18.97
C PHE A 224 11.81 -13.35 -19.18
N LEU A 225 10.47 -13.25 -19.19
CA LEU A 225 9.59 -14.39 -19.37
C LEU A 225 9.76 -15.02 -20.77
N GLU A 226 9.83 -14.24 -21.84
CA GLU A 226 10.10 -14.75 -23.20
C GLU A 226 11.40 -15.56 -23.27
N GLN A 227 12.43 -15.15 -22.54
CA GLN A 227 13.75 -15.74 -22.61
C GLN A 227 13.98 -16.91 -21.65
N ASN A 228 13.22 -16.98 -20.55
CA ASN A 228 13.48 -17.88 -19.43
C ASN A 228 12.25 -18.66 -18.95
N GLY A 229 11.04 -18.34 -19.41
CA GLY A 229 9.75 -18.92 -18.96
C GLY A 229 9.51 -20.39 -19.33
N LYS A 230 10.54 -21.24 -19.34
CA LYS A 230 10.46 -22.65 -19.72
C LYS A 230 10.48 -23.60 -18.54
N ASP A 231 10.84 -23.12 -17.35
CA ASP A 231 10.85 -23.91 -16.13
C ASP A 231 9.91 -23.36 -15.07
N LEU A 232 9.56 -24.24 -14.12
CA LEU A 232 8.63 -23.93 -13.04
C LEU A 232 9.08 -22.75 -12.17
N ALA A 233 10.38 -22.60 -11.93
CA ALA A 233 10.90 -21.60 -11.02
C ALA A 233 10.89 -20.19 -11.65
N ASP A 234 11.14 -20.11 -12.95
CA ASP A 234 11.04 -18.89 -13.75
C ASP A 234 9.57 -18.49 -13.93
N LEU A 235 8.67 -19.44 -14.20
CA LEU A 235 7.23 -19.18 -14.26
C LEU A 235 6.67 -18.72 -12.91
N LYS A 236 6.98 -19.39 -11.79
CA LYS A 236 6.53 -18.91 -10.47
C LYS A 236 6.98 -17.47 -10.19
N PHE A 237 8.24 -17.16 -10.51
CA PHE A 237 8.78 -15.81 -10.37
C PHE A 237 8.00 -14.78 -11.21
N SER A 238 7.78 -15.06 -12.50
CA SER A 238 7.07 -14.15 -13.39
C SER A 238 5.61 -13.94 -12.99
N GLY A 239 4.94 -14.96 -12.47
CA GLY A 239 3.56 -14.85 -11.98
C GLY A 239 3.48 -13.99 -10.71
N ASP A 240 4.40 -14.21 -9.76
CA ASP A 240 4.50 -13.39 -8.56
C ASP A 240 4.77 -11.90 -8.90
N GLU A 241 5.66 -11.62 -9.85
CA GLU A 241 5.92 -10.24 -10.33
C GLU A 241 4.71 -9.62 -11.02
N TYR A 242 4.04 -10.36 -11.91
CA TYR A 242 2.84 -9.87 -12.59
C TYR A 242 1.77 -9.47 -11.57
N ASN A 243 1.49 -10.34 -10.61
CA ASN A 243 0.49 -10.09 -9.57
C ASN A 243 0.85 -8.86 -8.74
N ARG A 244 2.12 -8.71 -8.33
CA ARG A 244 2.60 -7.52 -7.61
C ARG A 244 2.34 -6.25 -8.41
N PHE A 245 2.73 -6.22 -9.68
CA PHE A 245 2.52 -5.07 -10.55
C PHE A 245 1.05 -4.75 -10.77
N TYR A 246 0.25 -5.75 -11.07
CA TYR A 246 -1.18 -5.58 -11.34
C TYR A 246 -1.91 -4.99 -10.13
N GLN A 247 -1.62 -5.46 -8.92
CA GLN A 247 -2.22 -4.91 -7.70
C GLN A 247 -1.77 -3.47 -7.42
N ASN A 248 -0.49 -3.15 -7.67
CA ASN A 248 -0.01 -1.77 -7.57
C ASN A 248 -0.69 -0.87 -8.60
N TRP A 249 -0.76 -1.31 -9.85
CA TRP A 249 -1.39 -0.57 -10.93
C TRP A 249 -2.87 -0.30 -10.68
N LYS A 250 -3.61 -1.30 -10.19
CA LYS A 250 -5.02 -1.16 -9.82
C LYS A 250 -5.27 -0.06 -8.78
N ARG A 251 -4.31 0.20 -7.88
CA ARG A 251 -4.39 1.29 -6.89
C ARG A 251 -4.04 2.64 -7.48
N VAL A 252 -3.08 2.69 -8.39
CA VAL A 252 -2.54 3.92 -8.98
C VAL A 252 -3.43 4.49 -10.09
N LYS A 253 -3.95 3.61 -10.94
CA LYS A 253 -4.74 3.97 -12.12
C LYS A 253 -5.89 4.95 -11.80
N PRO A 254 -6.75 4.72 -10.77
CA PRO A 254 -7.83 5.67 -10.46
C PRO A 254 -7.32 7.05 -10.04
N VAL A 255 -6.16 7.13 -9.37
CA VAL A 255 -5.58 8.40 -8.92
C VAL A 255 -5.03 9.20 -10.11
N LEU A 256 -4.49 8.51 -11.12
CA LEU A 256 -4.08 9.14 -12.38
C LEU A 256 -5.30 9.67 -13.16
N GLN A 257 -6.37 8.88 -13.26
CA GLN A 257 -7.59 9.25 -13.99
C GLN A 257 -8.34 10.44 -13.38
N LYS A 258 -8.47 10.48 -12.04
CA LYS A 258 -9.23 11.54 -11.35
C LYS A 258 -8.64 12.95 -11.53
N ASN A 259 -7.32 13.03 -11.77
CA ASN A 259 -6.57 14.30 -11.81
C ASN A 259 -6.29 14.77 -13.24
N ASP A 260 -6.98 14.19 -14.21
CA ASP A 260 -6.80 14.45 -15.62
C ASP A 260 -8.01 15.18 -16.23
N VAL A 261 -8.17 16.44 -15.84
CA VAL A 261 -9.31 17.24 -16.28
C VAL A 261 -9.23 17.61 -17.78
N ASP A 262 -8.08 17.44 -18.48
CA ASP A 262 -7.93 17.89 -19.88
C ASP A 262 -6.74 17.31 -20.68
N ASN A 263 -6.04 16.23 -20.27
CA ASN A 263 -4.77 15.85 -20.92
C ASN A 263 -4.76 14.44 -21.54
N ASN A 264 -5.09 14.35 -22.85
CA ASN A 264 -5.01 13.13 -23.69
C ASN A 264 -3.74 12.27 -23.47
N SER A 265 -2.61 12.86 -23.06
CA SER A 265 -1.36 12.14 -22.84
C SER A 265 -1.38 11.18 -21.64
N ILE A 266 -2.16 11.42 -20.58
CA ILE A 266 -2.25 10.50 -19.43
C ILE A 266 -3.11 9.29 -19.80
N GLU A 267 -4.18 9.49 -20.56
CA GLU A 267 -5.03 8.40 -21.06
C GLU A 267 -4.24 7.47 -22.00
N GLU A 268 -3.38 8.00 -22.87
CA GLU A 268 -2.45 7.23 -23.69
C GLU A 268 -1.48 6.38 -22.84
N VAL A 269 -0.93 6.94 -21.76
CA VAL A 269 -0.03 6.22 -20.85
C VAL A 269 -0.77 5.10 -20.12
N ILE A 270 -1.96 5.37 -19.60
CA ILE A 270 -2.80 4.38 -18.92
C ILE A 270 -3.10 3.23 -19.87
N SER A 271 -3.53 3.56 -21.09
CA SER A 271 -3.83 2.58 -22.14
C SER A 271 -2.60 1.74 -22.48
N SER A 272 -1.43 2.38 -22.64
CA SER A 272 -0.17 1.69 -22.91
C SER A 272 0.22 0.71 -21.79
N ILE A 273 0.02 1.09 -20.52
CA ILE A 273 0.31 0.20 -19.39
C ILE A 273 -0.69 -0.95 -19.35
N ASP A 274 -1.98 -0.70 -19.55
CA ASP A 274 -3.02 -1.72 -19.58
C ASP A 274 -2.77 -2.75 -20.70
N GLU A 275 -2.44 -2.29 -21.91
CA GLU A 275 -2.08 -3.15 -23.04
C GLU A 275 -0.87 -4.02 -22.74
N LYS A 276 0.17 -3.46 -22.11
CA LYS A 276 1.39 -4.19 -21.75
C LYS A 276 1.13 -5.22 -20.64
N LEU A 277 0.33 -4.88 -19.64
CA LEU A 277 -0.08 -5.83 -18.61
C LEU A 277 -0.94 -6.95 -19.19
N PHE A 278 -1.85 -6.64 -20.12
CA PHE A 278 -2.62 -7.66 -20.83
C PHE A 278 -1.73 -8.58 -21.67
N PHE A 279 -0.74 -8.02 -22.37
CA PHE A 279 0.22 -8.81 -23.14
C PHE A 279 1.07 -9.73 -22.23
N TRP A 280 1.59 -9.19 -21.11
CA TRP A 280 2.36 -9.97 -20.15
C TRP A 280 1.54 -11.15 -19.61
N ASP A 281 0.32 -10.87 -19.17
CA ASP A 281 -0.65 -11.86 -18.68
C ASP A 281 -0.93 -12.97 -19.71
N LYS A 282 -1.14 -12.60 -20.98
CA LYS A 282 -1.32 -13.56 -22.07
C LYS A 282 -0.06 -14.40 -22.31
N LEU A 283 1.10 -13.78 -22.38
CA LEU A 283 2.38 -14.47 -22.57
C LEU A 283 2.65 -15.45 -21.43
N TYR A 284 2.37 -15.05 -20.20
CA TYR A 284 2.50 -15.88 -19.02
C TYR A 284 1.65 -17.14 -19.13
N ARG A 285 0.34 -17.00 -19.37
CA ARG A 285 -0.56 -18.14 -19.54
C ARG A 285 -0.11 -19.10 -20.63
N ASN A 286 0.33 -18.57 -21.77
CA ASN A 286 0.85 -19.38 -22.87
C ASN A 286 2.09 -20.17 -22.44
N SER A 287 3.02 -19.51 -21.74
CA SER A 287 4.25 -20.15 -21.24
C SER A 287 3.96 -21.25 -20.22
N VAL A 288 2.95 -21.05 -19.36
CA VAL A 288 2.46 -22.08 -18.43
C VAL A 288 1.86 -23.26 -19.19
N SER A 289 0.98 -23.02 -20.16
CA SER A 289 0.38 -24.08 -20.99
C SER A 289 1.45 -24.90 -21.72
N GLU A 290 2.45 -24.24 -22.32
CA GLU A 290 3.59 -24.91 -22.97
C GLU A 290 4.42 -25.73 -21.99
N PHE A 291 4.73 -25.18 -20.81
CA PHE A 291 5.46 -25.90 -19.76
C PHE A 291 4.71 -27.16 -19.30
N LEU A 292 3.40 -27.08 -19.12
CA LEU A 292 2.58 -28.23 -18.76
C LEU A 292 2.62 -29.27 -19.88
N LYS A 293 2.37 -28.87 -21.12
CA LYS A 293 2.40 -29.77 -22.29
C LYS A 293 3.74 -30.50 -22.39
N ASP A 294 4.85 -29.77 -22.33
CA ASP A 294 6.20 -30.34 -22.37
C ASP A 294 6.46 -31.29 -21.20
N SER A 295 5.94 -30.98 -20.02
CA SER A 295 6.13 -31.80 -18.83
C SER A 295 5.37 -33.12 -18.90
N PHE A 296 4.19 -33.14 -19.51
CA PHE A 296 3.42 -34.37 -19.73
C PHE A 296 4.02 -35.23 -20.85
N ILE A 297 4.42 -34.61 -21.98
CA ILE A 297 5.09 -35.31 -23.08
C ILE A 297 6.38 -35.99 -22.61
N LYS A 298 7.22 -35.29 -21.83
CA LYS A 298 8.47 -35.87 -21.27
C LYS A 298 8.25 -37.07 -20.35
N ARG A 299 7.00 -37.28 -19.89
CA ARG A 299 6.60 -38.39 -19.02
C ARG A 299 5.76 -39.44 -19.75
N GLU A 300 5.72 -39.37 -21.09
CA GLU A 300 5.00 -40.34 -21.94
C GLU A 300 3.51 -40.47 -21.59
N ILE A 301 2.91 -39.34 -21.25
CA ILE A 301 1.47 -39.21 -21.00
C ILE A 301 0.89 -38.34 -22.09
N GLU A 302 0.05 -38.95 -22.91
CA GLU A 302 -0.66 -38.28 -23.98
C GLU A 302 -1.91 -37.63 -23.40
N VAL A 303 -1.88 -36.32 -23.25
CA VAL A 303 -3.07 -35.52 -22.96
C VAL A 303 -3.47 -34.83 -24.24
N GLU A 304 -4.77 -34.78 -24.53
CA GLU A 304 -5.27 -34.06 -25.70
C GLU A 304 -4.74 -32.60 -25.72
N PRO A 305 -4.43 -32.04 -26.90
CA PRO A 305 -3.92 -30.68 -27.01
C PRO A 305 -4.83 -29.65 -26.33
N PHE A 306 -4.23 -28.70 -25.63
CA PHE A 306 -4.91 -27.61 -24.94
C PHE A 306 -4.18 -26.29 -25.17
N THR A 307 -4.92 -25.18 -25.09
CA THR A 307 -4.40 -23.81 -25.25
C THR A 307 -4.40 -23.00 -23.95
N ASP A 308 -5.12 -23.47 -22.94
CA ASP A 308 -5.30 -22.80 -21.66
C ASP A 308 -5.43 -23.81 -20.51
N LEU A 309 -5.34 -23.31 -19.28
CA LEU A 309 -5.39 -24.12 -18.06
C LEU A 309 -6.72 -24.86 -17.85
N ALA A 310 -7.85 -24.25 -18.20
CA ALA A 310 -9.15 -24.88 -18.02
C ALA A 310 -9.32 -26.07 -18.98
N SER A 311 -8.93 -25.88 -20.24
CA SER A 311 -8.87 -26.92 -21.26
C SER A 311 -7.88 -28.02 -20.88
N PHE A 312 -6.71 -27.67 -20.33
CA PHE A 312 -5.76 -28.65 -19.78
C PHE A 312 -6.42 -29.55 -18.74
N LEU A 313 -7.05 -28.95 -17.73
CA LEU A 313 -7.64 -29.71 -16.63
C LEU A 313 -8.79 -30.60 -17.11
N LYS A 314 -9.61 -30.10 -18.04
CA LYS A 314 -10.67 -30.88 -18.67
C LYS A 314 -10.11 -32.07 -19.47
N ASN A 315 -9.07 -31.85 -20.26
CA ASN A 315 -8.46 -32.91 -21.06
C ASN A 315 -7.77 -33.95 -20.17
N PHE A 316 -7.13 -33.51 -19.08
CA PHE A 316 -6.56 -34.41 -18.09
C PHE A 316 -7.65 -35.19 -17.33
N GLU A 317 -8.78 -34.56 -17.02
CA GLU A 317 -9.95 -35.24 -16.44
C GLU A 317 -10.47 -36.34 -17.38
N SER A 318 -10.57 -36.06 -18.69
CA SER A 318 -10.93 -37.06 -19.70
C SER A 318 -9.94 -38.22 -19.71
N PHE A 319 -8.63 -37.94 -19.74
CA PHE A 319 -7.58 -38.96 -19.67
C PHE A 319 -7.74 -39.87 -18.44
N VAL A 320 -8.02 -39.29 -17.27
CA VAL A 320 -8.23 -40.08 -16.05
C VAL A 320 -9.48 -40.97 -16.16
N LYS A 321 -10.54 -40.55 -16.85
CA LYS A 321 -11.76 -41.37 -17.04
C LYS A 321 -11.58 -42.47 -18.07
N SER A 322 -10.94 -42.18 -19.20
CA SER A 322 -10.93 -43.08 -20.37
C SER A 322 -9.72 -44.01 -20.39
N GLU A 323 -8.56 -43.56 -19.94
CA GLU A 323 -7.29 -44.23 -20.19
C GLU A 323 -6.58 -44.67 -18.92
N PHE A 324 -6.83 -44.05 -17.77
CA PHE A 324 -6.14 -44.42 -16.54
C PHE A 324 -6.37 -45.89 -16.14
N SER A 325 -7.59 -46.40 -16.31
CA SER A 325 -7.93 -47.80 -15.98
C SER A 325 -7.29 -48.84 -16.90
N SER A 326 -6.80 -48.43 -18.08
CA SER A 326 -6.13 -49.31 -19.04
C SER A 326 -4.60 -49.24 -18.95
N LEU A 327 -4.04 -48.37 -18.11
CA LEU A 327 -2.62 -48.31 -17.83
C LEU A 327 -2.16 -49.57 -17.07
N ASP A 328 -0.91 -49.97 -17.29
CA ASP A 328 -0.27 -50.97 -16.43
C ASP A 328 -0.14 -50.44 -14.98
N GLY A 329 0.01 -51.35 -14.02
CA GLY A 329 -0.01 -51.01 -12.60
C GLY A 329 1.09 -50.02 -12.18
N ASP A 330 2.27 -50.10 -12.80
CA ASP A 330 3.40 -49.23 -12.47
C ASP A 330 3.21 -47.82 -13.06
N LYS A 331 2.69 -47.72 -14.28
CA LYS A 331 2.35 -46.47 -14.97
C LYS A 331 1.14 -45.79 -14.32
N ALA A 332 0.14 -46.56 -13.87
CA ALA A 332 -0.98 -46.05 -13.09
C ALA A 332 -0.54 -45.47 -11.74
N LEU A 333 0.34 -46.19 -11.01
CA LEU A 333 0.95 -45.69 -9.77
C LEU A 333 1.79 -44.43 -10.02
N PHE A 334 2.58 -44.40 -11.10
CA PHE A 334 3.35 -43.22 -11.48
C PHE A 334 2.45 -42.01 -11.76
N VAL A 335 1.38 -42.18 -12.55
CA VAL A 335 0.43 -41.10 -12.87
C VAL A 335 -0.24 -40.56 -11.61
N LYS A 336 -0.74 -41.44 -10.73
CA LYS A 336 -1.45 -41.04 -9.52
C LYS A 336 -0.53 -40.44 -8.46
N ASP A 337 0.50 -41.18 -8.07
CA ASP A 337 1.29 -40.84 -6.88
C ASP A 337 2.43 -39.88 -7.24
N THR A 338 3.11 -40.09 -8.36
CA THR A 338 4.28 -39.30 -8.74
C THR A 338 3.91 -38.04 -9.52
N LEU A 339 3.09 -38.17 -10.56
CA LEU A 339 2.71 -37.04 -11.38
C LEU A 339 1.62 -36.21 -10.71
N TRP A 340 0.46 -36.78 -10.42
CA TRP A 340 -0.65 -36.00 -9.88
C TRP A 340 -0.35 -35.53 -8.44
N SER A 341 -0.12 -36.47 -7.52
CA SER A 341 0.04 -36.12 -6.11
C SER A 341 1.34 -35.33 -5.83
N ASN A 342 2.49 -35.84 -6.24
CA ASN A 342 3.77 -35.21 -5.88
C ASN A 342 4.22 -34.08 -6.83
N THR A 343 3.79 -34.08 -8.09
CA THR A 343 4.19 -33.02 -9.04
C THR A 343 3.10 -31.95 -9.17
N VAL A 344 1.89 -32.32 -9.57
CA VAL A 344 0.81 -31.36 -9.82
C VAL A 344 0.35 -30.71 -8.51
N LEU A 345 -0.06 -31.49 -7.50
CA LEU A 345 -0.59 -30.93 -6.25
C LEU A 345 0.47 -30.22 -5.40
N VAL A 346 1.66 -30.81 -5.25
CA VAL A 346 2.69 -30.22 -4.39
C VAL A 346 3.49 -29.13 -5.10
N SER A 347 3.94 -29.38 -6.33
CA SER A 347 4.88 -28.47 -6.99
C SER A 347 4.19 -27.42 -7.85
N TRP A 348 3.06 -27.76 -8.50
CA TRP A 348 2.40 -26.87 -9.46
C TRP A 348 1.10 -26.23 -8.95
N SER A 349 0.54 -26.66 -7.82
CA SER A 349 -0.72 -26.10 -7.28
C SER A 349 -0.75 -24.59 -7.32
N LYS A 350 0.24 -23.93 -6.69
CA LYS A 350 0.35 -22.46 -6.72
C LYS A 350 0.34 -21.89 -8.14
N LEU A 351 1.02 -22.53 -9.10
CA LEU A 351 1.03 -22.11 -10.51
C LEU A 351 -0.36 -22.24 -11.16
N LEU A 352 -1.11 -23.27 -10.80
CA LEU A 352 -2.44 -23.57 -11.36
C LEU A 352 -3.53 -22.72 -10.70
N THR A 353 -3.38 -22.37 -9.42
CA THR A 353 -4.38 -21.64 -8.62
C THR A 353 -4.19 -20.13 -8.63
N ASP A 354 -2.96 -19.63 -8.77
CA ASP A 354 -2.68 -18.18 -8.68
C ASP A 354 -3.23 -17.38 -9.87
N GLU A 355 -3.77 -18.05 -10.90
CA GLU A 355 -4.33 -17.43 -12.09
C GLU A 355 -5.71 -17.97 -12.50
N ARG A 356 -6.74 -17.50 -11.80
CA ARG A 356 -8.13 -17.19 -12.22
C ARG A 356 -8.97 -18.22 -13.01
N ASN A 357 -8.46 -19.39 -13.40
CA ASN A 357 -9.17 -20.34 -14.25
C ASN A 357 -9.28 -21.76 -13.69
N ILE A 358 -8.47 -22.14 -12.69
CA ILE A 358 -8.61 -23.42 -11.98
C ILE A 358 -8.80 -23.12 -10.50
N SER A 359 -9.94 -23.54 -9.96
CA SER A 359 -10.20 -23.44 -8.52
C SER A 359 -9.60 -24.63 -7.76
N GLU A 360 -9.40 -24.48 -6.45
CA GLU A 360 -9.04 -25.62 -5.58
C GLU A 360 -10.07 -26.76 -5.69
N ALA A 361 -11.36 -26.42 -5.88
CA ALA A 361 -12.42 -27.40 -6.08
C ALA A 361 -12.26 -28.20 -7.38
N ASP A 362 -11.74 -27.59 -8.45
CA ASP A 362 -11.47 -28.31 -9.70
C ASP A 362 -10.28 -29.29 -9.55
N ILE A 363 -9.26 -28.90 -8.79
CA ILE A 363 -8.12 -29.76 -8.42
C ILE A 363 -8.60 -30.94 -7.55
N GLU A 364 -9.49 -30.68 -6.59
CA GLU A 364 -10.06 -31.70 -5.72
C GLU A 364 -10.94 -32.68 -6.52
N ARG A 365 -11.72 -32.18 -7.49
CA ARG A 365 -12.54 -33.01 -8.39
C ARG A 365 -11.68 -34.07 -9.09
N VAL A 366 -10.60 -33.67 -9.75
CA VAL A 366 -9.70 -34.62 -10.44
C VAL A 366 -9.00 -35.55 -9.43
N SER A 367 -8.62 -35.03 -8.27
CA SER A 367 -8.00 -35.83 -7.21
C SER A 367 -8.91 -36.95 -6.68
N SER A 368 -10.22 -36.72 -6.65
CA SER A 368 -11.20 -37.70 -6.20
C SER A 368 -11.32 -38.91 -7.13
N MET A 369 -11.07 -38.72 -8.43
CA MET A 369 -11.19 -39.78 -9.44
C MET A 369 -10.13 -40.87 -9.25
N PHE A 370 -8.94 -40.51 -8.79
CA PHE A 370 -7.94 -41.51 -8.42
C PHE A 370 -8.28 -42.35 -7.17
N LYS A 371 -9.27 -41.93 -6.36
CA LYS A 371 -9.77 -42.70 -5.21
C LYS A 371 -10.83 -43.73 -5.61
N THR A 372 -11.60 -43.44 -6.66
CA THR A 372 -12.68 -44.32 -7.16
C THR A 372 -12.15 -45.44 -8.05
N GLU A 373 -11.18 -45.16 -8.94
CA GLU A 373 -10.70 -46.12 -9.94
C GLU A 373 -9.81 -47.26 -9.38
N ILE A 374 -9.11 -47.08 -8.25
CA ILE A 374 -8.24 -48.15 -7.69
C ILE A 374 -9.02 -49.19 -6.88
N SER A 375 -10.30 -48.93 -6.61
CA SER A 375 -11.16 -49.88 -5.91
C SER A 375 -11.72 -50.98 -6.83
N SER A 376 -11.58 -50.86 -8.16
CA SER A 376 -12.17 -51.78 -9.14
C SER A 376 -11.19 -52.73 -9.81
N GLY A 377 -9.88 -52.59 -9.58
CA GLY A 377 -8.91 -53.61 -9.95
C GLY A 377 -9.00 -54.77 -8.96
N ASN A 378 -9.41 -55.96 -9.42
CA ASN A 378 -9.32 -57.23 -8.66
C ASN A 378 -7.84 -57.49 -8.28
N SER A 379 -7.40 -56.81 -7.23
CA SER A 379 -6.13 -57.04 -6.59
C SER A 379 -6.21 -58.44 -6.01
N LEU A 380 -5.48 -59.38 -6.60
CA LEU A 380 -5.32 -60.73 -6.04
C LEU A 380 -4.55 -60.70 -4.71
N TYR A 381 -4.05 -59.54 -4.24
CA TYR A 381 -3.28 -59.43 -3.00
C TYR A 381 -4.00 -59.96 -1.75
N PRO A 382 -5.32 -59.76 -1.51
CA PRO A 382 -6.01 -60.37 -0.38
C PRO A 382 -6.08 -61.89 -0.52
N ILE A 383 -6.21 -62.42 -1.75
CA ILE A 383 -6.21 -63.87 -2.04
C ILE A 383 -4.80 -64.46 -1.86
N ILE A 384 -3.75 -63.73 -2.27
CA ILE A 384 -2.34 -64.09 -2.05
C ILE A 384 -2.01 -64.10 -0.55
N TRP A 385 -2.48 -63.12 0.22
CA TRP A 385 -2.33 -63.11 1.68
C TRP A 385 -3.15 -64.20 2.38
N LEU A 386 -4.37 -64.49 1.91
CA LEU A 386 -5.18 -65.61 2.41
C LEU A 386 -4.54 -66.97 2.12
N THR A 387 -4.00 -67.17 0.92
CA THR A 387 -3.30 -68.41 0.55
C THR A 387 -1.98 -68.58 1.31
N LEU A 388 -1.18 -67.51 1.48
CA LEU A 388 0.02 -67.54 2.32
C LEU A 388 -0.29 -67.82 3.79
N SER A 389 -1.36 -67.22 4.33
CA SER A 389 -1.80 -67.46 5.71
C SER A 389 -2.27 -68.91 5.90
N PHE A 390 -3.03 -69.46 4.94
CA PHE A 390 -3.47 -70.86 4.95
C PHE A 390 -2.28 -71.84 4.86
N LEU A 391 -1.29 -71.54 4.02
CA LEU A 391 -0.07 -72.36 3.88
C LEU A 391 0.77 -72.35 5.18
N LEU A 392 0.82 -71.22 5.87
CA LEU A 392 1.48 -71.09 7.17
C LEU A 392 0.80 -71.94 8.26
N VAL A 393 -0.54 -71.97 8.28
CA VAL A 393 -1.32 -72.81 9.21
C VAL A 393 -1.08 -74.30 8.95
N ILE A 394 -0.99 -74.73 7.69
CA ILE A 394 -0.64 -76.12 7.33
C ILE A 394 0.76 -76.48 7.82
N ILE A 395 1.74 -75.60 7.62
CA ILE A 395 3.13 -75.83 8.06
C ILE A 395 3.18 -75.95 9.59
N ILE A 396 2.48 -75.08 10.32
CA ILE A 396 2.40 -75.12 11.79
C ILE A 396 1.71 -76.41 12.25
N TYR A 397 0.60 -76.80 11.62
CA TYR A 397 -0.10 -78.06 11.92
C TYR A 397 0.81 -79.28 11.74
N PHE A 398 1.57 -79.36 10.64
CA PHE A 398 2.52 -80.45 10.42
C PHE A 398 3.71 -80.41 11.38
N ALA A 399 4.21 -79.22 11.75
CA ALA A 399 5.29 -79.08 12.72
C ALA A 399 4.85 -79.55 14.13
N VAL A 400 3.63 -79.22 14.56
CA VAL A 400 3.04 -79.65 15.85
C VAL A 400 2.68 -81.14 15.83
N LYS A 401 2.18 -81.67 14.71
CA LYS A 401 1.92 -83.11 14.56
C LYS A 401 3.21 -83.94 14.55
N ARG A 402 4.30 -83.40 13.98
CA ARG A 402 5.62 -84.04 13.99
C ARG A 402 6.30 -83.96 15.36
N SER A 403 6.12 -82.88 16.11
CA SER A 403 6.66 -82.80 17.48
C SER A 403 5.94 -83.72 18.45
N SER A 404 4.62 -83.87 18.30
CA SER A 404 3.80 -84.79 19.13
C SER A 404 4.00 -86.28 18.81
N SER A 405 4.47 -86.64 17.61
CA SER A 405 4.85 -88.03 17.30
C SER A 405 6.24 -88.40 17.82
N LEU A 406 7.12 -87.42 18.03
CA LEU A 406 8.45 -87.61 18.61
C LEU A 406 8.40 -87.74 20.15
N THR A 407 7.44 -87.11 20.82
CA THR A 407 7.25 -87.25 22.27
C THR A 407 6.53 -88.53 22.70
N LYS A 408 5.80 -89.21 21.80
CA LYS A 408 5.20 -90.53 22.07
C LYS A 408 6.15 -91.73 21.87
N LYS A 409 7.39 -91.49 21.45
CA LYS A 409 8.42 -92.52 21.24
C LYS A 409 9.57 -92.48 22.26
N LYS A 410 9.37 -91.80 23.40
CA LYS A 410 10.26 -91.84 24.56
C LYS A 410 9.63 -92.63 25.69
#